data_AF-A0AAD9UTX2-F1
#
_entry.id   AF-A0AAD9UTX2-F1
#
_cell.length_a   1.000
_cell.length_b   1.000
_cell.length_c   1.000
_cell.angle_alpha   90.00
_cell.angle_beta   90.00
_cell.angle_gamma   90.00
#
_symmetry.space_group_name_H-M   'P 1'
#
loop_
_entity.id
_entity.type
_entity.pdbx_description
1 polymer ?
#
loop_
_entity_poly.entity_id
_entity_poly.type
_entity_poly.pdbx_seq_one_letter_code
_entity_poly.pdbx_strand_id
1 'polypeptide(L)'
;MDAEGFLRVLTLGLLSTGIYCGTSENRRLNSLDLRADKQVTICSRGKSPLTCESPGSAIAITGVFWGRQSPNICPSEDGDPVTNCPTAPETRNIVKEMCEGMGSCVLEGKADKLQKRKHCYGVQKYLLVNYTCVPQKKELVLCDSEKSILFCPSDWVLKVNSAFWGRQSSTLCPSVKGQEKCPGASETISKLRSKCSNIPFCPVKAFYKELQNGGENCPRVEKYLIVNYSCHPSPDVGRRGQLGLLPLSVYRSLRIRSKIWNPDDLRKRNAIIRRIIKKHKQTL
;
A
#
# COMPACT_ATOMS: atom_id res chain seq x y z
N MET A 1 -30.57 -41.86 -65.18
CA MET A 1 -31.16 -40.55 -64.87
C MET A 1 -30.19 -39.88 -63.93
N ASP A 2 -29.45 -38.93 -64.50
CA ASP A 2 -28.78 -37.74 -63.93
C ASP A 2 -27.77 -37.97 -62.77
N ALA A 3 -26.46 -37.83 -62.94
CA ALA A 3 -25.63 -36.70 -63.41
C ALA A 3 -25.44 -35.57 -62.38
N GLU A 4 -24.15 -35.25 -62.13
CA GLU A 4 -23.55 -34.08 -61.46
C GLU A 4 -23.60 -34.00 -59.91
N GLY A 5 -22.52 -33.76 -59.16
CA GLY A 5 -21.12 -33.51 -59.48
C GLY A 5 -20.35 -33.02 -58.23
N PHE A 6 -19.13 -33.55 -58.02
CA PHE A 6 -17.88 -32.85 -57.62
C PHE A 6 -17.84 -32.01 -56.31
N LEU A 7 -16.85 -32.06 -55.41
CA LEU A 7 -15.40 -32.28 -55.54
C LEU A 7 -14.73 -32.55 -54.16
N ARG A 8 -13.57 -33.20 -54.22
CA ARG A 8 -12.55 -33.58 -53.21
C ARG A 8 -11.99 -32.38 -52.39
N VAL A 9 -11.26 -32.51 -51.27
CA VAL A 9 -9.83 -32.94 -51.17
C VAL A 9 -9.37 -32.99 -49.69
N LEU A 10 -8.61 -34.04 -49.36
CA LEU A 10 -7.72 -34.23 -48.19
C LEU A 10 -6.48 -33.33 -48.25
N THR A 11 -5.96 -32.83 -47.12
CA THR A 11 -4.50 -32.74 -46.89
C THR A 11 -4.12 -32.70 -45.39
N LEU A 12 -3.11 -33.52 -45.08
CA LEU A 12 -2.37 -33.67 -43.83
C LEU A 12 -1.14 -32.73 -43.76
N GLY A 13 -0.66 -32.47 -42.53
CA GLY A 13 0.73 -32.11 -42.21
C GLY A 13 0.90 -30.70 -41.60
N LEU A 14 1.85 -30.38 -40.71
CA LEU A 14 2.88 -31.09 -39.95
C LEU A 14 3.45 -30.05 -38.94
N LEU A 15 3.90 -30.54 -37.76
CA LEU A 15 4.92 -30.01 -36.83
C LEU A 15 5.30 -28.51 -36.84
N SER A 16 5.27 -27.87 -35.66
CA SER A 16 6.51 -27.37 -35.01
C SER A 16 6.24 -26.75 -33.63
N THR A 17 7.24 -26.94 -32.79
CA THR A 17 7.48 -26.48 -31.43
C THR A 17 7.36 -24.97 -31.23
N GLY A 18 6.95 -24.56 -30.02
CA GLY A 18 7.59 -23.40 -29.40
C GLY A 18 6.71 -22.48 -28.56
N ILE A 19 7.11 -22.38 -27.29
CA ILE A 19 7.14 -21.16 -26.47
C ILE A 19 5.88 -20.89 -25.63
N TYR A 20 6.02 -21.28 -24.35
CA TYR A 20 5.38 -20.66 -23.19
C TYR A 20 5.22 -19.14 -23.38
N CYS A 21 3.99 -18.65 -23.33
CA CYS A 21 3.74 -17.23 -23.10
C CYS A 21 3.07 -17.09 -21.74
N GLY A 22 3.90 -16.94 -20.70
CA GLY A 22 3.46 -16.41 -19.41
C GLY A 22 3.06 -14.95 -19.61
N THR A 23 1.77 -14.65 -19.49
CA THR A 23 1.29 -13.28 -19.51
C THR A 23 1.55 -12.64 -18.16
N SER A 24 2.54 -11.76 -18.15
CA SER A 24 2.78 -10.75 -17.11
C SER A 24 1.55 -9.85 -16.94
N GLU A 25 0.63 -10.24 -16.05
CA GLU A 25 -0.38 -9.33 -15.48
C GLU A 25 0.26 -8.49 -14.38
N ASN A 26 0.96 -7.43 -14.76
CA ASN A 26 1.51 -6.50 -13.77
C ASN A 26 1.42 -5.06 -14.28
N ARG A 27 0.33 -4.35 -13.92
CA ARG A 27 0.25 -2.87 -13.74
C ARG A 27 -1.16 -2.26 -13.53
N ARG A 28 -2.15 -3.01 -13.05
CA ARG A 28 -3.46 -2.43 -12.64
C ARG A 28 -3.94 -2.80 -11.23
N LEU A 29 -3.19 -3.61 -10.48
CA LEU A 29 -3.66 -4.20 -9.22
C LEU A 29 -3.61 -3.25 -8.01
N ASN A 30 -2.67 -2.30 -7.94
CA ASN A 30 -2.33 -1.65 -6.66
C ASN A 30 -3.39 -0.68 -6.08
N SER A 31 -4.28 -0.07 -6.87
CA SER A 31 -5.32 0.83 -6.35
C SER A 31 -6.67 0.16 -6.11
N LEU A 32 -6.97 -0.91 -6.87
CA LEU A 32 -8.16 -1.74 -6.70
C LEU A 32 -7.99 -2.69 -5.51
N ASP A 33 -6.78 -3.19 -5.26
CA ASP A 33 -6.44 -4.06 -4.14
C ASP A 33 -6.68 -3.41 -2.76
N LEU A 34 -6.48 -2.09 -2.65
CA LEU A 34 -6.70 -1.32 -1.42
C LEU A 34 -8.17 -1.14 -1.02
N ARG A 35 -9.11 -1.43 -1.90
CA ARG A 35 -10.55 -1.29 -1.64
C ARG A 35 -11.34 -2.58 -1.86
N ALA A 36 -10.67 -3.65 -2.27
CA ALA A 36 -11.29 -4.94 -2.48
C ALA A 36 -11.51 -5.63 -1.13
N ASP A 37 -12.76 -6.04 -0.90
CA ASP A 37 -13.08 -6.99 0.16
C ASP A 37 -12.52 -8.35 -0.22
N LYS A 38 -11.59 -8.86 0.61
CA LYS A 38 -11.00 -10.19 0.46
C LYS A 38 -11.59 -11.11 1.51
N GLN A 39 -11.78 -12.37 1.14
CA GLN A 39 -12.21 -13.42 2.05
C GLN A 39 -11.28 -14.63 1.91
N VAL A 40 -10.90 -15.22 3.04
CA VAL A 40 -10.14 -16.46 3.10
C VAL A 40 -10.88 -17.47 3.96
N THR A 41 -10.93 -18.70 3.48
CA THR A 41 -11.51 -19.86 4.17
C THR A 41 -10.39 -20.82 4.56
N ILE A 42 -10.31 -21.18 5.84
CA ILE A 42 -9.29 -22.08 6.39
C ILE A 42 -9.99 -23.24 7.08
N CYS A 43 -9.83 -24.43 6.52
CA CYS A 43 -10.34 -25.66 7.11
C CYS A 43 -9.51 -26.07 8.33
N SER A 44 -10.07 -26.96 9.16
CA SER A 44 -9.38 -27.54 10.32
C SER A 44 -7.98 -28.06 9.95
N ARG A 45 -6.97 -27.69 10.74
CA ARG A 45 -5.54 -27.99 10.54
C ARG A 45 -4.90 -27.40 9.27
N GLY A 46 -5.68 -26.70 8.42
CA GLY A 46 -5.17 -25.95 7.29
C GLY A 46 -4.44 -24.69 7.72
N LYS A 47 -3.63 -24.14 6.81
CA LYS A 47 -3.00 -22.82 6.95
C LYS A 47 -3.30 -22.00 5.71
N SER A 48 -3.51 -20.70 5.88
CA SER A 48 -3.66 -19.80 4.75
C SER A 48 -3.02 -18.44 5.03
N PRO A 49 -2.27 -17.89 4.06
CA PRO A 49 -1.72 -16.55 4.17
C PRO A 49 -2.78 -15.49 3.85
N LEU A 50 -2.78 -14.40 4.61
CA LEU A 50 -3.43 -13.14 4.24
C LEU A 50 -2.32 -12.21 3.79
N THR A 51 -2.45 -11.66 2.59
CA THR A 51 -1.42 -10.81 2.00
C THR A 51 -2.04 -9.62 1.31
N CYS A 52 -1.42 -8.46 1.51
CA CYS A 52 -1.65 -7.31 0.66
C CYS A 52 -0.52 -7.23 -0.37
N GLU A 53 -0.87 -7.18 -1.65
CA GLU A 53 0.11 -7.13 -2.76
C GLU A 53 0.77 -5.75 -2.85
N SER A 54 0.04 -4.74 -2.38
CA SER A 54 0.42 -3.34 -2.37
C SER A 54 1.52 -3.04 -1.33
N PRO A 55 2.72 -2.57 -1.72
CA PRO A 55 3.78 -2.26 -0.77
C PRO A 55 3.41 -1.06 0.10
N GLY A 56 3.50 -1.22 1.42
CA GLY A 56 3.14 -0.15 2.38
C GLY A 56 1.64 -0.11 2.74
N SER A 57 0.86 -1.11 2.33
CA SER A 57 -0.44 -1.38 2.91
C SER A 57 -0.35 -2.43 4.03
N ALA A 58 -1.41 -2.50 4.82
CA ALA A 58 -1.58 -3.37 5.95
C ALA A 58 -2.97 -3.99 5.95
N ILE A 59 -3.07 -5.20 6.49
CA ILE A 59 -4.31 -5.95 6.62
C ILE A 59 -5.20 -5.27 7.67
N ALA A 60 -6.46 -5.01 7.30
CA ALA A 60 -7.52 -4.57 8.18
C ALA A 60 -8.62 -5.63 8.24
N ILE A 61 -8.81 -6.25 9.41
CA ILE A 61 -9.76 -7.35 9.58
C ILE A 61 -11.18 -6.79 9.74
N THR A 62 -12.04 -7.06 8.76
CA THR A 62 -13.44 -6.59 8.75
C THR A 62 -14.40 -7.59 9.38
N GLY A 63 -14.15 -8.90 9.23
CA GLY A 63 -15.00 -9.96 9.78
C GLY A 63 -14.22 -11.24 10.08
N VAL A 64 -14.64 -11.96 11.12
CA VAL A 64 -14.04 -13.24 11.53
C VAL A 64 -15.15 -14.19 11.96
N PHE A 65 -15.10 -15.42 11.45
CA PHE A 65 -15.98 -16.50 11.85
C PHE A 65 -15.16 -17.75 12.16
N TRP A 66 -15.30 -18.31 13.36
CA TRP A 66 -14.73 -19.60 13.73
C TRP A 66 -15.81 -20.49 14.33
N GLY A 67 -16.31 -21.42 13.52
CA GLY A 67 -17.45 -22.27 13.85
C GLY A 67 -17.81 -23.19 12.69
N ARG A 68 -19.07 -23.61 12.63
CA ARG A 68 -19.66 -24.35 11.51
C ARG A 68 -21.13 -24.02 11.39
N GLN A 69 -21.50 -23.41 10.25
CA GLN A 69 -22.88 -23.05 9.89
C GLN A 69 -23.31 -23.62 8.53
N SER A 70 -22.37 -24.12 7.75
CA SER A 70 -22.63 -24.74 6.45
C SER A 70 -21.98 -26.12 6.39
N PRO A 71 -22.68 -27.14 5.86
CA PRO A 71 -22.09 -28.45 5.60
C PRO A 71 -21.18 -28.43 4.35
N ASN A 72 -21.34 -27.43 3.47
CA ASN A 72 -20.65 -27.35 2.18
C ASN A 72 -19.27 -26.67 2.28
N ILE A 73 -18.99 -25.98 3.39
CA ILE A 73 -17.70 -25.32 3.62
C ILE A 73 -16.81 -26.28 4.40
N CYS A 74 -15.67 -26.64 3.81
CA CYS A 74 -14.77 -27.66 4.36
C CYS A 74 -15.52 -28.97 4.72
N PRO A 75 -16.10 -29.65 3.72
CA PRO A 75 -16.85 -30.89 3.95
C PRO A 75 -15.90 -32.00 4.41
N SER A 76 -16.36 -32.78 5.38
CA SER A 76 -15.69 -34.02 5.81
C SER A 76 -16.18 -35.21 5.00
N GLU A 77 -15.35 -36.24 4.83
CA GLU A 77 -15.68 -37.48 4.09
C GLU A 77 -16.90 -38.20 4.68
N ASP A 78 -17.02 -38.21 6.02
CA ASP A 78 -18.16 -38.79 6.74
C ASP A 78 -19.40 -37.85 6.80
N GLY A 79 -19.29 -36.67 6.19
CA GLY A 79 -20.23 -35.57 6.34
C GLY A 79 -20.09 -34.81 7.66
N ASP A 80 -20.69 -33.62 7.73
CA ASP A 80 -20.72 -32.76 8.92
C ASP A 80 -22.17 -32.40 9.27
N PRO A 81 -22.90 -33.24 10.03
CA PRO A 81 -24.33 -33.03 10.29
C PRO A 81 -24.60 -31.86 11.26
N VAL A 82 -23.59 -31.41 12.01
CA VAL A 82 -23.74 -30.39 13.05
C VAL A 82 -23.35 -29.01 12.51
N THR A 83 -24.33 -28.23 12.10
CA THR A 83 -24.17 -26.87 11.54
C THR A 83 -24.67 -25.76 12.47
N ASN A 84 -24.92 -26.06 13.73
CA ASN A 84 -25.39 -25.10 14.73
C ASN A 84 -24.25 -24.57 15.62
N CYS A 85 -23.05 -24.39 15.07
CA CYS A 85 -21.91 -23.85 15.80
C CYS A 85 -21.60 -22.40 15.37
N PRO A 86 -22.05 -21.39 16.14
CA PRO A 86 -21.79 -19.99 15.84
C PRO A 86 -20.31 -19.62 16.06
N THR A 87 -19.93 -18.39 15.77
CA THR A 87 -18.54 -17.93 15.99
C THR A 87 -18.18 -17.86 17.48
N ALA A 88 -16.96 -18.26 17.85
CA ALA A 88 -16.47 -18.01 19.20
C ALA A 88 -16.12 -16.51 19.36
N PRO A 89 -16.58 -15.82 20.42
CA PRO A 89 -16.45 -14.37 20.56
C PRO A 89 -14.99 -13.88 20.68
N GLU A 90 -14.09 -14.69 21.24
CA GLU A 90 -12.68 -14.34 21.39
C GLU A 90 -11.87 -14.40 20.09
N THR A 91 -12.34 -15.17 19.10
CA THR A 91 -11.61 -15.43 17.85
C THR A 91 -11.22 -14.15 17.13
N ARG A 92 -12.13 -13.17 17.12
CA ARG A 92 -11.91 -11.90 16.42
C ARG A 92 -10.69 -11.15 16.96
N ASN A 93 -10.52 -11.13 18.28
CA ASN A 93 -9.39 -10.44 18.91
C ASN A 93 -8.09 -11.18 18.63
N ILE A 94 -8.11 -12.51 18.68
CA ILE A 94 -6.92 -13.33 18.39
C ILE A 94 -6.45 -13.14 16.94
N VAL A 95 -7.38 -13.20 15.97
CA VAL A 95 -7.04 -12.98 14.55
C VAL A 95 -6.50 -11.56 14.32
N LYS A 96 -7.07 -10.56 15.00
CA LYS A 96 -6.56 -9.18 14.94
C LYS A 96 -5.15 -9.06 15.51
N GLU A 97 -4.88 -9.63 16.68
CA GLU A 97 -3.54 -9.62 17.28
C GLU A 97 -2.49 -10.29 16.37
N MET A 98 -2.89 -11.30 15.59
CA MET A 98 -1.99 -12.01 14.69
C MET A 98 -1.74 -11.33 13.34
N CYS A 99 -2.68 -10.52 12.83
CA CYS A 99 -2.67 -10.06 11.43
C CYS A 99 -2.92 -8.57 11.22
N GLU A 100 -3.65 -7.91 12.12
CA GLU A 100 -4.04 -6.50 11.95
C GLU A 100 -2.78 -5.62 11.88
N GLY A 101 -2.71 -4.74 10.87
CA GLY A 101 -1.57 -3.84 10.71
C GLY A 101 -0.34 -4.46 10.03
N MET A 102 -0.34 -5.77 9.74
CA MET A 102 0.75 -6.45 9.04
C MET A 102 0.54 -6.44 7.52
N GLY A 103 1.63 -6.45 6.73
CA GLY A 103 1.54 -6.57 5.26
C GLY A 103 1.28 -8.01 4.78
N SER A 104 1.63 -9.00 5.60
CA SER A 104 1.40 -10.42 5.39
C SER A 104 1.35 -11.13 6.73
N CYS A 105 0.42 -12.07 6.90
CA CYS A 105 0.33 -12.96 8.06
C CYS A 105 -0.14 -14.36 7.62
N VAL A 106 0.09 -15.37 8.46
CA VAL A 106 -0.38 -16.74 8.20
C VAL A 106 -1.27 -17.17 9.37
N LEU A 107 -2.50 -17.59 9.04
CA LEU A 107 -3.45 -18.11 10.01
C LEU A 107 -3.55 -19.63 9.90
N GLU A 108 -3.72 -20.29 11.04
CA GLU A 108 -3.93 -21.74 11.12
C GLU A 108 -5.33 -22.04 11.66
N GLY A 109 -6.06 -22.94 10.99
CA GLY A 109 -7.38 -23.40 11.40
C GLY A 109 -7.31 -24.39 12.56
N LYS A 110 -6.73 -24.00 13.70
CA LYS A 110 -6.62 -24.85 14.88
C LYS A 110 -7.28 -24.22 16.11
N ALA A 111 -8.01 -25.04 16.87
CA ALA A 111 -8.75 -24.59 18.03
C ALA A 111 -7.85 -24.05 19.15
N ASP A 112 -6.67 -24.63 19.37
CA ASP A 112 -5.69 -24.16 20.36
C ASP A 112 -5.16 -22.75 20.06
N LYS A 113 -5.18 -22.34 18.79
CA LYS A 113 -4.79 -20.99 18.35
C LYS A 113 -5.95 -20.02 18.31
N LEU A 114 -7.16 -20.47 18.01
CA LEU A 114 -8.29 -19.59 17.69
C LEU A 114 -9.32 -19.41 18.81
N GLN A 115 -9.21 -20.17 19.90
CA GLN A 115 -10.11 -20.06 21.06
C GLN A 115 -9.36 -20.41 22.35
N LYS A 116 -9.74 -19.77 23.45
CA LYS A 116 -9.18 -20.08 24.78
C LYS A 116 -10.06 -21.06 25.54
N ARG A 117 -11.38 -21.03 25.28
CA ARG A 117 -12.35 -21.93 25.89
C ARG A 117 -12.76 -23.02 24.91
N LYS A 118 -13.28 -24.13 25.45
CA LYS A 118 -13.87 -25.19 24.62
C LYS A 118 -15.22 -24.70 24.08
N HIS A 119 -15.20 -24.05 22.92
CA HIS A 119 -16.39 -23.71 22.12
C HIS A 119 -16.73 -24.86 21.17
N CYS A 120 -18.01 -25.20 20.97
CA CYS A 120 -18.52 -26.31 20.14
C CYS A 120 -17.63 -27.57 20.11
N TYR A 121 -17.80 -28.46 21.08
CA TYR A 121 -17.03 -29.70 21.17
C TYR A 121 -17.43 -30.70 20.08
N GLY A 122 -16.45 -31.43 19.53
CA GLY A 122 -16.70 -32.49 18.55
C GLY A 122 -17.16 -32.00 17.17
N VAL A 123 -17.24 -30.68 16.94
CA VAL A 123 -17.58 -30.10 15.64
C VAL A 123 -16.31 -29.74 14.91
N GLN A 124 -16.16 -30.23 13.69
CA GLN A 124 -15.11 -29.79 12.78
C GLN A 124 -15.39 -28.33 12.39
N LYS A 125 -14.48 -27.39 12.66
CA LYS A 125 -14.73 -25.96 12.40
C LYS A 125 -13.98 -25.50 11.16
N TYR A 126 -14.46 -24.40 10.60
CA TYR A 126 -13.73 -23.63 9.60
C TYR A 126 -13.60 -22.16 10.06
N LEU A 127 -12.48 -21.55 9.69
CA LEU A 127 -12.21 -20.14 9.91
C LEU A 127 -12.53 -19.38 8.61
N LEU A 128 -13.43 -18.41 8.66
CA LEU A 128 -13.59 -17.40 7.62
C LEU A 128 -13.03 -16.08 8.11
N VAL A 129 -12.19 -15.45 7.31
CA VAL A 129 -11.67 -14.12 7.59
C VAL A 129 -11.95 -13.20 6.41
N ASN A 130 -12.71 -12.15 6.68
CA ASN A 130 -12.92 -11.04 5.76
C ASN A 130 -11.94 -9.92 6.13
N TYR A 131 -11.22 -9.40 5.15
CA TYR A 131 -10.25 -8.34 5.36
C TYR A 131 -10.13 -7.42 4.14
N THR A 132 -9.60 -6.24 4.36
CA THR A 132 -9.24 -5.28 3.33
C THR A 132 -7.80 -4.82 3.52
N CYS A 133 -7.21 -4.24 2.49
CA CYS A 133 -5.86 -3.69 2.54
C CYS A 133 -5.93 -2.18 2.69
N VAL A 134 -5.40 -1.63 3.77
CA VAL A 134 -5.41 -0.18 4.03
C VAL A 134 -3.98 0.37 4.06
N PRO A 135 -3.76 1.66 3.73
CA PRO A 135 -2.50 2.33 3.98
C PRO A 135 -1.97 2.10 5.40
N GLN A 136 -0.73 1.61 5.53
CA GLN A 136 -0.11 1.44 6.84
C GLN A 136 0.06 2.81 7.53
N LYS A 137 -0.43 2.92 8.76
CA LYS A 137 -0.16 4.08 9.63
C LYS A 137 1.20 3.89 10.28
N LYS A 138 2.05 4.91 10.18
CA LYS A 138 3.40 4.95 10.75
C LYS A 138 3.49 6.12 11.71
N GLU A 139 4.08 5.87 12.88
CA GLU A 139 4.41 6.91 13.86
C GLU A 139 5.93 7.07 13.93
N LEU A 140 6.39 8.32 13.94
CA LEU A 140 7.78 8.69 14.16
C LEU A 140 7.84 9.65 15.35
N VAL A 141 8.70 9.36 16.32
CA VAL A 141 9.02 10.24 17.44
C VAL A 141 10.46 10.71 17.28
N LEU A 142 10.69 12.02 17.40
CA LEU A 142 12.02 12.63 17.38
C LEU A 142 12.17 13.56 18.59
N CYS A 143 13.26 13.44 19.31
CA CYS A 143 13.63 14.37 20.37
C CYS A 143 14.16 15.69 19.79
N ASP A 144 14.27 16.72 20.62
CA ASP A 144 14.73 18.03 20.17
C ASP A 144 16.06 17.95 19.39
N SER A 145 16.12 18.69 18.29
CA SER A 145 17.24 18.77 17.33
C SER A 145 17.57 17.50 16.55
N GLU A 146 16.89 16.37 16.78
CA GLU A 146 17.06 15.15 16.00
C GLU A 146 16.54 15.30 14.56
N LYS A 147 17.05 14.43 13.67
CA LYS A 147 16.71 14.38 12.26
C LYS A 147 16.34 12.97 11.87
N SER A 148 15.37 12.83 10.97
CA SER A 148 15.01 11.55 10.37
C SER A 148 14.39 11.78 8.99
N ILE A 149 14.05 10.69 8.31
CA ILE A 149 13.47 10.71 6.97
C ILE A 149 12.17 9.91 6.99
N LEU A 150 11.07 10.57 6.63
CA LEU A 150 9.82 9.89 6.33
C LEU A 150 9.95 9.23 4.95
N PHE A 151 9.57 7.97 4.84
CA PHE A 151 9.78 7.19 3.62
C PHE A 151 8.57 6.32 3.27
N CYS A 152 8.24 6.34 1.97
CA CYS A 152 7.31 5.44 1.33
C CYS A 152 8.00 4.60 0.23
N PRO A 153 7.53 3.36 0.00
CA PRO A 153 7.98 2.54 -1.13
C PRO A 153 7.81 3.24 -2.50
N SER A 154 8.51 2.76 -3.52
CA SER A 154 8.43 3.27 -4.89
C SER A 154 6.98 3.35 -5.40
N ASP A 155 6.64 4.43 -6.11
CA ASP A 155 5.30 4.77 -6.63
C ASP A 155 4.24 5.19 -5.60
N TRP A 156 4.62 5.26 -4.32
CA TRP A 156 3.77 5.75 -3.23
C TRP A 156 4.26 7.10 -2.73
N VAL A 157 3.33 7.90 -2.21
CA VAL A 157 3.62 9.22 -1.67
C VAL A 157 3.14 9.34 -0.23
N LEU A 158 3.84 10.17 0.52
CA LEU A 158 3.55 10.46 1.91
C LEU A 158 2.26 11.29 2.05
N LYS A 159 1.49 10.95 3.07
CA LYS A 159 0.41 11.76 3.61
C LYS A 159 0.61 11.91 5.11
N VAL A 160 0.80 13.14 5.57
CA VAL A 160 0.90 13.46 6.99
C VAL A 160 -0.51 13.51 7.59
N ASN A 161 -0.81 12.56 8.48
CA ASN A 161 -2.12 12.40 9.11
C ASN A 161 -2.26 13.35 10.30
N SER A 162 -1.29 13.32 11.22
CA SER A 162 -1.21 14.26 12.34
C SER A 162 0.25 14.54 12.71
N ALA A 163 0.47 15.66 13.41
CA ALA A 163 1.78 15.98 13.96
C ALA A 163 1.63 16.76 15.26
N PHE A 164 2.60 16.61 16.16
CA PHE A 164 2.64 17.26 17.46
C PHE A 164 4.07 17.71 17.76
N TRP A 165 4.25 19.00 18.05
CA TRP A 165 5.51 19.56 18.53
C TRP A 165 5.29 20.23 19.89
N GLY A 166 5.71 19.56 20.96
CA GLY A 166 5.45 19.98 22.34
C GLY A 166 5.98 18.97 23.35
N ARG A 167 5.43 18.97 24.56
CA ARG A 167 5.73 17.99 25.62
C ARG A 167 4.51 17.71 26.48
N GLN A 168 4.08 16.46 26.53
CA GLN A 168 2.98 16.00 27.39
C GLN A 168 3.36 14.80 28.29
N SER A 169 4.47 14.12 27.98
CA SER A 169 5.00 12.99 28.73
C SER A 169 6.43 13.26 29.19
N SER A 170 6.75 12.87 30.42
CA SER A 170 8.11 12.89 30.98
C SER A 170 8.92 11.64 30.61
N THR A 171 8.28 10.58 30.14
CA THR A 171 8.95 9.33 29.74
C THR A 171 9.45 9.36 28.30
N LEU A 172 8.81 10.17 27.44
CA LEU A 172 9.23 10.36 26.05
C LEU A 172 10.30 11.47 25.99
N CYS A 173 11.46 11.14 25.41
CA CYS A 173 12.66 11.99 25.41
C CYS A 173 13.00 12.51 26.82
N PRO A 174 13.48 11.61 27.71
CA PRO A 174 13.78 11.95 29.09
C PRO A 174 14.82 13.06 29.17
N SER A 175 14.56 14.06 30.01
CA SER A 175 15.47 15.18 30.24
C SER A 175 15.32 15.73 31.65
N VAL A 176 16.42 16.28 32.17
CA VAL A 176 16.48 16.96 33.47
C VAL A 176 15.56 18.18 33.50
N LYS A 177 15.26 18.79 32.34
CA LYS A 177 14.32 19.91 32.15
C LYS A 177 12.95 19.45 31.62
N GLY A 178 12.70 18.14 31.53
CA GLY A 178 11.56 17.54 30.84
C GLY A 178 10.29 17.36 31.68
N GLN A 179 10.15 18.03 32.84
CA GLN A 179 8.96 17.92 33.69
C GLN A 179 7.86 18.93 33.30
N GLU A 180 8.22 20.01 32.61
CA GLU A 180 7.27 21.05 32.22
C GLU A 180 6.43 20.60 31.02
N LYS A 181 5.10 20.68 31.15
CA LYS A 181 4.18 20.40 30.04
C LYS A 181 4.18 21.59 29.07
N CYS A 182 4.28 21.28 27.79
CA CYS A 182 4.14 22.25 26.71
C CYS A 182 3.08 21.77 25.70
N PRO A 183 2.01 22.56 25.46
CA PRO A 183 1.03 22.21 24.44
C PRO A 183 1.65 22.16 23.05
N GLY A 184 1.05 21.34 22.18
CA GLY A 184 1.50 21.21 20.80
C GLY A 184 1.34 22.52 20.02
N ALA A 185 2.34 22.89 19.22
CA ALA A 185 2.21 24.02 18.30
C ALA A 185 1.21 23.70 17.18
N SER A 186 0.30 24.64 16.90
CA SER A 186 -0.83 24.43 15.99
C SER A 186 -0.41 24.39 14.51
N GLU A 187 0.67 25.09 14.15
CA GLU A 187 1.16 25.22 12.78
C GLU A 187 1.96 24.00 12.31
N THR A 188 2.40 23.15 13.23
CA THR A 188 3.31 22.02 12.96
C THR A 188 2.76 21.08 11.90
N ILE A 189 1.47 20.73 11.97
CA ILE A 189 0.85 19.84 11.00
C ILE A 189 0.79 20.45 9.60
N SER A 190 0.47 21.74 9.48
CA SER A 190 0.37 22.44 8.20
C SER A 190 1.75 22.57 7.55
N LYS A 191 2.79 22.85 8.34
CA LYS A 191 4.18 22.98 7.87
C LYS A 191 4.76 21.64 7.40
N LEU A 192 4.46 20.56 8.12
CA LEU A 192 4.85 19.21 7.68
C LEU A 192 4.05 18.75 6.46
N ARG A 193 2.76 19.07 6.38
CA ARG A 193 1.95 18.75 5.21
C ARG A 193 2.45 19.46 3.96
N SER A 194 2.80 20.74 4.03
CA SER A 194 3.32 21.48 2.89
C SER A 194 4.71 21.00 2.46
N LYS A 195 5.56 20.58 3.41
CA LYS A 195 6.90 20.06 3.13
C LYS A 195 6.92 18.61 2.63
N CYS A 196 6.06 17.75 3.18
CA CYS A 196 6.17 16.29 3.03
C CYS A 196 5.02 15.61 2.29
N SER A 197 3.87 16.24 2.08
CA SER A 197 2.76 15.54 1.40
C SER A 197 3.05 15.38 -0.09
N ASN A 198 2.58 14.28 -0.68
CA ASN A 198 2.71 13.97 -2.10
C ASN A 198 4.14 13.77 -2.62
N ILE A 199 5.11 13.58 -1.71
CA ILE A 199 6.48 13.15 -2.07
C ILE A 199 6.79 11.79 -1.41
N PRO A 200 7.60 10.94 -2.03
CA PRO A 200 7.93 9.61 -1.48
C PRO A 200 8.93 9.64 -0.31
N PHE A 201 9.73 10.70 -0.21
CA PHE A 201 10.79 10.84 0.79
C PHE A 201 10.79 12.28 1.33
N CYS A 202 10.72 12.45 2.66
CA CYS A 202 10.74 13.77 3.30
C CYS A 202 11.72 13.82 4.48
N PRO A 203 12.80 14.59 4.41
CA PRO A 203 13.66 14.83 5.56
C PRO A 203 12.96 15.75 6.56
N VAL A 204 12.91 15.31 7.82
CA VAL A 204 12.30 16.02 8.94
C VAL A 204 13.32 16.26 10.03
N LYS A 205 13.27 17.45 10.63
CA LYS A 205 14.09 17.82 11.78
C LYS A 205 13.16 18.30 12.89
N ALA A 206 13.38 17.79 14.10
CA ALA A 206 12.71 18.21 15.31
C ALA A 206 13.28 19.55 15.79
N PHE A 207 12.98 20.64 15.07
CA PHE A 207 13.51 21.96 15.40
C PHE A 207 12.47 23.05 15.18
N TYR A 208 12.31 23.94 16.15
CA TYR A 208 11.20 24.91 16.17
C TYR A 208 11.10 25.76 14.89
N LYS A 209 12.23 26.19 14.31
CA LYS A 209 12.24 26.98 13.06
C LYS A 209 11.64 26.22 11.87
N GLU A 210 11.75 24.89 11.86
CA GLU A 210 11.17 24.03 10.82
C GLU A 210 9.70 23.67 11.10
N LEU A 211 9.23 23.82 12.34
CA LEU A 211 7.93 23.28 12.80
C LEU A 211 6.92 24.34 13.22
N GLN A 212 7.33 25.59 13.33
CA GLN A 212 6.48 26.72 13.74
C GLN A 212 6.71 27.93 12.85
N ASN A 213 5.71 28.80 12.77
CA ASN A 213 5.84 30.12 12.16
C ASN A 213 5.96 31.15 13.28
N GLY A 214 7.01 31.99 13.26
CA GLY A 214 7.26 32.98 14.31
C GLY A 214 8.14 32.46 15.46
N GLY A 215 7.76 32.82 16.69
CA GLY A 215 8.51 32.51 17.92
C GLY A 215 8.27 31.08 18.41
N GLU A 216 9.18 30.59 19.25
CA GLU A 216 9.11 29.23 19.80
C GLU A 216 8.05 29.13 20.91
N ASN A 217 7.09 28.20 20.77
CA ASN A 217 6.21 27.83 21.87
C ASN A 217 7.00 27.18 23.02
N CYS A 218 6.73 27.64 24.25
CA CYS A 218 7.41 27.20 25.47
C CYS A 218 8.95 27.24 25.33
N PRO A 219 9.55 28.45 25.34
CA PRO A 219 10.99 28.59 25.33
C PRO A 219 11.61 27.84 26.52
N ARG A 220 12.78 27.22 26.32
CA ARG A 220 13.54 26.46 27.34
C ARG A 220 12.92 25.13 27.78
N VAL A 221 11.74 24.76 27.28
CA VAL A 221 11.21 23.40 27.40
C VAL A 221 11.71 22.56 26.24
N GLU A 222 12.42 21.48 26.56
CA GLU A 222 12.85 20.50 25.56
C GLU A 222 11.62 19.81 25.00
N LYS A 223 11.36 19.92 23.70
CA LYS A 223 10.15 19.36 23.08
C LYS A 223 10.48 18.06 22.34
N TYR A 224 9.44 17.36 21.90
CA TYR A 224 9.57 16.27 20.96
C TYR A 224 8.55 16.41 19.84
N LEU A 225 8.93 15.93 18.65
CA LEU A 225 8.08 15.85 17.48
C LEU A 225 7.48 14.45 17.40
N ILE A 226 6.16 14.35 17.33
CA ILE A 226 5.46 13.13 16.92
C ILE A 226 4.87 13.38 15.54
N VAL A 227 5.17 12.52 14.56
CA VAL A 227 4.58 12.56 13.22
C VAL A 227 3.88 11.26 12.94
N ASN A 228 2.58 11.33 12.70
CA ASN A 228 1.78 10.23 12.21
C ASN A 228 1.55 10.41 10.71
N TYR A 229 2.00 9.45 9.91
CA TYR A 229 1.90 9.51 8.46
C TYR A 229 1.50 8.16 7.87
N SER A 230 1.06 8.18 6.63
CA SER A 230 0.72 6.98 5.87
C SER A 230 1.18 7.14 4.43
N CYS A 231 1.37 6.03 3.74
CA CYS A 231 1.69 6.02 2.33
C CYS A 231 0.41 5.76 1.52
N HIS A 232 0.23 6.43 0.39
CA HIS A 232 -0.80 6.04 -0.58
C HIS A 232 -0.25 6.02 -2.00
N PRO A 233 -0.88 5.29 -2.93
CA PRO A 233 -0.49 5.32 -4.34
C PRO A 233 -0.47 6.75 -4.88
N SER A 234 0.55 7.08 -5.68
CA SER A 234 0.62 8.38 -6.34
C SER A 234 -0.53 8.54 -7.36
N PRO A 235 -1.20 9.70 -7.42
CA PRO A 235 -2.23 9.97 -8.44
C PRO A 235 -1.66 9.92 -9.87
N ASP A 236 -0.35 10.15 -10.04
CA ASP A 236 0.29 10.13 -11.36
C ASP A 236 0.52 8.72 -11.91
N VAL A 237 0.41 7.69 -11.06
CA VAL A 237 0.34 6.28 -11.52
C VAL A 237 -0.90 6.07 -12.38
N GLY A 238 -2.03 6.72 -12.03
CA GLY A 238 -3.23 6.72 -12.85
C GLY A 238 -3.07 7.53 -14.15
N ARG A 239 -2.37 8.66 -14.11
CA ARG A 239 -2.22 9.56 -15.26
C ARG A 239 -1.25 9.06 -16.34
N ARG A 240 -0.14 8.39 -15.96
CA ARG A 240 0.77 7.80 -16.96
C ARG A 240 0.13 6.68 -17.77
N GLY A 241 -0.91 6.04 -17.24
CA GLY A 241 -1.74 5.07 -17.96
C GLY A 241 -2.93 5.67 -18.72
N GLN A 242 -3.27 6.95 -18.50
CA GLN A 242 -4.43 7.61 -19.13
C GLN A 242 -4.04 8.66 -20.18
N LEU A 243 -2.77 9.08 -20.22
CA LEU A 243 -2.16 9.89 -21.29
C LEU A 243 -1.32 9.04 -22.26
N GLY A 244 -1.65 7.76 -22.41
CA GLY A 244 -1.16 6.91 -23.47
C GLY A 244 -2.29 6.63 -24.46
N LEU A 245 -2.18 7.21 -25.67
CA LEU A 245 -3.05 7.06 -26.84
C LEU A 245 -4.32 7.93 -26.86
N LEU A 246 -4.14 9.24 -27.02
CA LEU A 246 -5.09 9.98 -27.86
C LEU A 246 -4.83 9.57 -29.31
N PRO A 247 -5.83 9.06 -30.07
CA PRO A 247 -5.70 8.80 -31.49
C PRO A 247 -5.18 10.05 -32.22
N LEU A 248 -4.28 9.88 -33.21
CA LEU A 248 -3.78 10.99 -34.04
C LEU A 248 -4.91 11.81 -34.69
N SER A 249 -6.10 11.22 -34.86
CA SER A 249 -7.31 11.90 -35.34
C SER A 249 -7.82 12.98 -34.39
N VAL A 250 -7.72 12.77 -33.07
CA VAL A 250 -8.13 13.73 -32.02
C VAL A 250 -7.13 14.89 -31.89
N TYR A 251 -5.85 14.63 -32.18
CA TYR A 251 -4.83 15.69 -32.19
C TYR A 251 -5.00 16.66 -33.37
N ARG A 252 -5.42 16.15 -34.54
CA ARG A 252 -5.65 16.98 -35.74
C ARG A 252 -6.89 17.87 -35.65
N SER A 253 -7.91 17.44 -34.90
CA SER A 253 -9.17 18.20 -34.75
C SER A 253 -9.08 19.35 -33.74
N LEU A 254 -8.11 19.32 -32.82
CA LEU A 254 -8.09 20.32 -31.74
C LEU A 254 -7.54 21.70 -32.12
N ARG A 255 -6.90 21.92 -33.28
CA ARG A 255 -6.39 23.25 -33.75
C ARG A 255 -5.72 24.16 -32.68
N ILE A 256 -5.29 23.62 -31.55
CA ILE A 256 -4.56 24.36 -30.53
C ILE A 256 -3.11 24.44 -31.02
N ARG A 257 -2.63 25.66 -31.30
CA ARG A 257 -1.20 25.92 -31.48
C ARG A 257 -0.50 25.67 -30.15
N SER A 258 -0.21 24.42 -29.85
CA SER A 258 0.62 24.05 -28.72
C SER A 258 2.05 24.48 -29.04
N LYS A 259 2.63 25.35 -28.21
CA LYS A 259 4.08 25.61 -28.13
C LYS A 259 4.79 24.35 -27.57
N ILE A 260 4.72 23.25 -28.30
CA ILE A 260 5.56 22.09 -28.05
C ILE A 260 6.92 22.43 -28.65
N TRP A 261 7.95 22.41 -27.81
CA TRP A 261 9.32 22.59 -28.23
C TRP A 261 9.70 21.51 -29.24
N ASN A 262 10.22 21.94 -30.40
CA ASN A 262 10.68 21.05 -31.44
C ASN A 262 11.80 20.14 -30.88
N PRO A 263 11.75 18.81 -31.06
CA PRO A 263 12.84 17.89 -30.70
C PRO A 263 14.22 18.33 -31.23
N ASP A 264 14.27 19.07 -32.34
CA ASP A 264 15.51 19.59 -32.90
C ASP A 264 16.09 20.77 -32.08
N ASP A 265 15.26 21.52 -31.35
CA ASP A 265 15.73 22.57 -30.44
C ASP A 265 16.39 22.00 -29.18
N LEU A 266 15.92 20.84 -28.69
CA LEU A 266 16.61 20.10 -27.62
C LEU A 266 17.96 19.56 -28.09
N ARG A 267 18.05 19.10 -29.35
CA ARG A 267 19.30 18.65 -29.96
C ARG A 267 20.31 19.80 -30.10
N LYS A 268 19.85 20.99 -30.53
CA LYS A 268 20.68 22.21 -30.61
C LYS A 268 21.13 22.70 -29.23
N ARG A 269 20.23 22.74 -28.23
CA ARG A 269 20.58 23.10 -26.85
C ARG A 269 21.64 22.16 -26.27
N ASN A 270 21.48 20.85 -26.46
CA ASN A 270 22.44 19.86 -25.97
C ASN A 270 23.79 19.97 -26.70
N ALA A 271 23.80 20.33 -27.99
CA ALA A 271 25.04 20.60 -28.73
C ALA A 271 25.77 21.86 -28.22
N ILE A 272 25.03 22.92 -27.86
CA ILE A 272 25.59 24.14 -27.27
C ILE A 272 26.18 23.86 -25.89
N ILE A 273 25.45 23.14 -25.03
CA ILE A 273 25.92 22.77 -23.68
C ILE A 273 27.21 21.92 -23.77
N ARG A 274 27.28 20.96 -24.71
CA ARG A 274 28.49 20.17 -24.94
C ARG A 274 29.69 21.00 -25.39
N ARG A 275 29.48 22.04 -26.22
CA ARG A 275 30.54 22.96 -26.63
C ARG A 275 31.04 23.82 -25.48
N ILE A 276 30.16 24.30 -24.60
CA ILE A 276 30.51 25.08 -23.41
C ILE A 276 31.34 24.23 -22.43
N ILE A 277 30.91 22.98 -22.18
CA ILE A 277 31.64 22.03 -21.31
C ILE A 277 33.03 21.71 -21.89
N LYS A 278 33.15 21.56 -23.21
CA LYS A 278 34.44 21.29 -23.87
C LYS A 278 35.39 22.49 -23.78
N LYS A 279 34.87 23.72 -23.87
CA LYS A 279 35.65 24.96 -23.75
C LYS A 279 36.18 25.17 -22.32
N HIS A 280 35.36 24.87 -21.30
CA HIS A 280 35.78 24.95 -19.90
C HIS A 280 36.84 23.92 -19.49
N LYS A 281 36.95 22.79 -20.22
CA LYS A 281 37.99 21.77 -19.98
C LYS A 281 39.35 22.07 -20.62
N GLN A 282 39.45 23.12 -21.46
CA GLN A 282 40.72 23.52 -22.11
C GLN A 282 41.39 24.73 -21.47
N THR A 283 40.74 25.37 -20.49
CA THR A 283 41.28 26.50 -19.69
C THR A 283 41.62 26.11 -18.24
N LEU A 284 41.81 24.81 -17.99
CA LEU A 284 42.44 24.22 -16.81
C LEU A 284 43.60 23.35 -17.30
#